data_AF-A0A7S2TX72-F1
#
_entry.id   AF-A0A7S2TX72-F1
#
_cell.length_a   1.000
_cell.length_b   1.000
_cell.length_c   1.000
_cell.angle_alpha   90.00
_cell.angle_beta   90.00
_cell.angle_gamma   90.00
#
_symmetry.space_group_name_H-M   'P 1'
#
loop_
_entity.id
_entity.type
_entity.pdbx_description
1 polymer ?
#
loop_
_entity_poly.entity_id
_entity_poly.type
_entity_poly.pdbx_seq_one_letter_code
_entity_poly.pdbx_strand_id
1 'polypeptide(L)'
;MEKFEREDRERELTRQKEKQAEVEADRSEAVQEAKDMGPIKEFEEEEEEEEEDTEKVEEYRKKITALYKRFNPSKVGDVEGLMLKYKGKEDKLCAAIENKYLGQVREKIESIYQKHNPAKLNDVDRLLHKFKGKEVQLLEAIEKRYAKMAISEKKEEPEKKKKKTEKESEFEYIKPLLIKRMKPHVLKDALKDRGLSTQGTKKDLMDRLIAWQEENC
;
A
#
# COMPACT_ATOMS: atom_id res chain seq x y z
N MET A 1 -88.49 -46.80 7.92
CA MET A 1 -87.07 -46.91 7.51
C MET A 1 -86.31 -45.60 7.72
N GLU A 2 -86.90 -44.43 7.46
CA GLU A 2 -86.22 -43.11 7.59
C GLU A 2 -85.76 -42.67 9.00
N LYS A 3 -86.26 -43.29 10.09
CA LYS A 3 -85.80 -42.97 11.46
C LYS A 3 -84.44 -43.60 11.77
N PHE A 4 -84.20 -44.81 11.23
CA PHE A 4 -82.98 -45.57 11.45
C PHE A 4 -81.77 -44.95 10.73
N GLU A 5 -81.98 -44.46 9.51
CA GLU A 5 -80.94 -43.75 8.74
C GLU A 5 -80.57 -42.38 9.35
N ARG A 6 -81.51 -41.76 10.08
CA ARG A 6 -81.27 -40.52 10.82
C ARG A 6 -80.40 -40.76 12.05
N GLU A 7 -80.69 -41.83 12.80
CA GLU A 7 -79.90 -42.23 13.97
C GLU A 7 -78.46 -42.62 13.58
N ASP A 8 -78.26 -43.33 12.47
CA ASP A 8 -76.91 -43.67 11.99
C ASP A 8 -76.13 -42.43 11.54
N ARG A 9 -76.79 -41.45 10.90
CA ARG A 9 -76.16 -40.19 10.51
C ARG A 9 -75.80 -39.33 11.72
N GLU A 10 -76.61 -39.34 12.78
CA GLU A 10 -76.31 -38.67 14.06
C GLU A 10 -75.15 -39.35 14.82
N ARG A 11 -75.04 -40.67 14.77
CA ARG A 11 -73.89 -41.43 15.31
C ARG A 11 -72.60 -41.15 14.56
N GLU A 12 -72.65 -41.03 13.24
CA GLU A 12 -71.48 -40.67 12.43
C GLU A 12 -71.03 -39.22 12.71
N LEU A 13 -71.99 -38.29 12.87
CA LEU A 13 -71.72 -36.89 13.23
C LEU A 13 -71.11 -36.74 14.63
N THR A 14 -71.56 -37.51 15.61
CA THR A 14 -70.99 -37.53 16.96
C THR A 14 -69.58 -38.09 16.95
N ARG A 15 -69.34 -39.19 16.22
CA ARG A 15 -68.00 -39.75 16.02
C ARG A 15 -67.04 -38.80 15.30
N GLN A 16 -67.53 -38.03 14.33
CA GLN A 16 -66.74 -36.99 13.66
C GLN A 16 -66.43 -35.83 14.61
N LYS A 17 -67.39 -35.39 15.43
CA LYS A 17 -67.16 -34.35 16.44
C LYS A 17 -66.20 -34.79 17.54
N GLU A 18 -66.26 -36.04 17.99
CA GLU A 18 -65.33 -36.60 18.97
C GLU A 18 -63.90 -36.68 18.42
N LYS A 19 -63.72 -37.16 17.18
CA LYS A 19 -62.40 -37.13 16.52
C LYS A 19 -61.86 -35.72 16.34
N GLN A 20 -62.73 -34.75 16.04
CA GLN A 20 -62.33 -33.36 15.88
C GLN A 20 -61.97 -32.72 17.23
N ALA A 21 -62.65 -33.11 18.32
CA ALA A 21 -62.35 -32.70 19.69
C ALA A 21 -61.07 -33.34 20.24
N GLU A 22 -60.76 -34.61 19.91
CA GLU A 22 -59.48 -35.25 20.28
C GLU A 22 -58.28 -34.55 19.62
N VAL A 23 -58.38 -34.20 18.34
CA VAL A 23 -57.33 -33.44 17.62
C VAL A 23 -57.17 -32.03 18.18
N GLU A 24 -58.25 -31.40 18.65
CA GLU A 24 -58.22 -30.08 19.29
C GLU A 24 -57.64 -30.14 20.71
N ALA A 25 -57.90 -31.21 21.45
CA ALA A 25 -57.32 -31.45 22.78
C ALA A 25 -55.80 -31.68 22.71
N ASP A 26 -55.32 -32.51 21.78
CA ASP A 26 -53.90 -32.78 21.54
C ASP A 26 -53.14 -31.50 21.09
N ARG A 27 -53.81 -30.66 20.30
CA ARG A 27 -53.28 -29.33 19.91
C ARG A 27 -53.23 -28.34 21.08
N SER A 28 -54.17 -28.43 22.03
CA SER A 28 -54.21 -27.54 23.19
C SER A 28 -53.16 -27.88 24.25
N GLU A 29 -52.80 -29.16 24.37
CA GLU A 29 -51.74 -29.63 25.28
C GLU A 29 -50.36 -29.18 24.81
N ALA A 30 -50.07 -29.30 23.51
CA ALA A 30 -48.83 -28.80 22.89
C ALA A 30 -48.64 -27.27 23.01
N VAL A 31 -49.73 -26.49 23.04
CA VAL A 31 -49.68 -25.02 23.20
C VAL A 31 -49.49 -24.62 24.67
N GLN A 32 -49.90 -25.46 25.62
CA GLN A 32 -49.67 -25.26 27.04
C GLN A 32 -48.21 -25.55 27.40
N GLU A 33 -47.62 -26.60 26.82
CA GLU A 33 -46.21 -26.99 27.00
C GLU A 33 -45.23 -25.95 26.41
N ALA A 34 -45.60 -25.29 25.30
CA ALA A 34 -44.84 -24.19 24.72
C ALA A 34 -44.81 -22.90 25.56
N LYS A 35 -45.70 -22.75 26.56
CA LYS A 35 -45.75 -21.58 27.45
C LYS A 35 -44.90 -21.75 28.72
N ASP A 36 -44.56 -22.98 29.10
CA ASP A 36 -43.67 -23.29 30.23
C ASP A 36 -42.19 -23.34 29.82
N MET A 37 -41.89 -23.36 28.53
CA MET A 37 -40.57 -22.96 28.04
C MET A 37 -40.47 -21.44 28.14
N GLY A 38 -39.91 -20.96 29.25
CA GLY A 38 -39.55 -19.56 29.44
C GLY A 38 -38.74 -19.01 28.26
N PRO A 39 -38.59 -17.66 28.16
CA PRO A 39 -37.89 -17.05 27.05
C PRO A 39 -36.48 -17.64 26.96
N ILE A 40 -36.22 -18.36 25.88
CA ILE A 40 -34.86 -18.78 25.49
C ILE A 40 -34.09 -17.47 25.31
N LYS A 41 -33.22 -17.17 26.28
CA LYS A 41 -32.49 -15.91 26.38
C LYS A 41 -30.99 -16.09 26.15
N GLU A 42 -30.58 -17.20 25.55
CA GLU A 42 -29.16 -17.60 25.44
C GLU A 42 -28.79 -18.22 24.08
N PHE A 43 -29.54 -17.94 23.00
CA PHE A 43 -29.18 -18.47 21.67
C PHE A 43 -28.76 -17.40 20.65
N GLU A 44 -28.80 -16.11 21.01
CA GLU A 44 -28.39 -15.02 20.10
C GLU A 44 -26.91 -14.60 20.28
N GLU A 45 -26.18 -15.10 21.28
CA GLU A 45 -24.76 -14.77 21.49
C GLU A 45 -23.78 -15.73 20.76
N GLU A 46 -24.20 -16.95 20.36
CA GLU A 46 -23.32 -17.90 19.65
C GLU A 46 -23.22 -17.64 18.13
N GLU A 47 -24.23 -17.04 17.50
CA GLU A 47 -24.18 -16.69 16.06
C GLU A 47 -23.29 -15.46 15.78
N GLU A 48 -23.14 -14.53 16.73
CA GLU A 48 -22.28 -13.33 16.55
C GLU A 48 -20.77 -13.66 16.56
N GLU A 49 -20.32 -14.70 17.27
CA GLU A 49 -18.90 -15.09 17.30
C GLU A 49 -18.42 -15.75 16.00
N GLU A 50 -19.29 -16.48 15.28
CA GLU A 50 -18.90 -17.13 14.02
C GLU A 50 -18.77 -16.13 12.84
N GLU A 51 -19.54 -15.04 12.81
CA GLU A 51 -19.42 -14.05 11.73
C GLU A 51 -18.09 -13.25 11.81
N GLU A 52 -17.64 -12.86 13.01
CA GLU A 52 -16.41 -12.07 13.21
C GLU A 52 -15.13 -12.79 12.72
N ASP A 53 -15.07 -14.11 12.91
CA ASP A 53 -13.91 -14.90 12.52
C ASP A 53 -13.79 -15.03 10.99
N THR A 54 -14.92 -15.07 10.28
CA THR A 54 -14.90 -15.12 8.80
C THR A 54 -14.41 -13.82 8.18
N GLU A 55 -14.75 -12.66 8.76
CA GLU A 55 -14.28 -11.36 8.28
C GLU A 55 -12.76 -11.20 8.45
N LYS A 56 -12.20 -11.59 9.61
CA LYS A 56 -10.75 -11.58 9.86
C LYS A 56 -10.00 -12.46 8.87
N VAL A 57 -10.51 -13.66 8.58
CA VAL A 57 -9.93 -14.58 7.60
C VAL A 57 -9.87 -13.94 6.22
N GLU A 58 -10.93 -13.26 5.78
CA GLU A 58 -10.92 -12.51 4.53
C GLU A 58 -9.91 -11.37 4.53
N GLU A 59 -9.78 -10.62 5.63
CA GLU A 59 -8.80 -9.54 5.75
C GLU A 59 -7.37 -10.07 5.62
N TYR A 60 -7.04 -11.17 6.30
CA TYR A 60 -5.74 -11.83 6.19
C TYR A 60 -5.48 -12.33 4.77
N ARG A 61 -6.48 -12.94 4.12
CA ARG A 61 -6.38 -13.36 2.71
C ARG A 61 -6.06 -12.17 1.80
N LYS A 62 -6.75 -11.04 1.97
CA LYS A 62 -6.52 -9.80 1.21
C LYS A 62 -5.11 -9.26 1.46
N LYS A 63 -4.66 -9.18 2.72
CA LYS A 63 -3.30 -8.74 3.11
C LYS A 63 -2.21 -9.61 2.50
N ILE A 64 -2.30 -10.93 2.67
CA ILE A 64 -1.34 -11.90 2.14
C ILE A 64 -1.29 -11.87 0.62
N THR A 65 -2.44 -11.79 -0.04
CA THR A 65 -2.53 -11.69 -1.50
C THR A 65 -1.85 -10.42 -2.01
N ALA A 66 -2.05 -9.27 -1.35
CA ALA A 66 -1.41 -8.02 -1.72
C ALA A 66 0.11 -8.10 -1.58
N LEU A 67 0.61 -8.71 -0.50
CA LEU A 67 2.03 -8.94 -0.29
C LEU A 67 2.63 -9.85 -1.38
N TYR A 68 2.02 -11.00 -1.66
CA TYR A 68 2.54 -11.89 -2.69
C TYR A 68 2.50 -11.27 -4.08
N LYS A 69 1.42 -10.58 -4.47
CA LYS A 69 1.37 -9.87 -5.76
C LYS A 69 2.53 -8.91 -5.97
N ARG A 70 3.02 -8.26 -4.90
CA ARG A 70 4.11 -7.29 -4.98
C ARG A 70 5.50 -7.92 -4.96
N PHE A 71 5.74 -8.88 -4.09
CA PHE A 71 7.08 -9.43 -3.86
C PHE A 71 7.32 -10.77 -4.57
N ASN A 72 6.29 -11.58 -4.75
CA ASN A 72 6.39 -12.88 -5.42
C ASN A 72 5.04 -13.32 -6.02
N PRO A 73 4.68 -12.86 -7.24
CA PRO A 73 3.37 -13.13 -7.83
C PRO A 73 3.12 -14.62 -8.10
N SER A 74 4.18 -15.43 -8.23
CA SER A 74 4.06 -16.89 -8.41
C SER A 74 3.43 -17.59 -7.20
N LYS A 75 3.48 -16.98 -6.01
CA LYS A 75 2.90 -17.53 -4.77
C LYS A 75 1.44 -17.15 -4.54
N VAL A 76 0.85 -16.31 -5.39
CA VAL A 76 -0.55 -15.86 -5.24
C VAL A 76 -1.54 -17.01 -5.41
N GLY A 77 -1.25 -17.97 -6.30
CA GLY A 77 -2.08 -19.16 -6.48
C GLY A 77 -2.08 -20.11 -5.27
N ASP A 78 -1.02 -20.08 -4.46
CA ASP A 78 -0.88 -20.92 -3.26
C ASP A 78 -1.68 -20.36 -2.06
N VAL A 79 -2.21 -19.13 -2.15
CA VAL A 79 -2.86 -18.45 -1.02
C VAL A 79 -4.07 -19.24 -0.52
N GLU A 80 -4.93 -19.74 -1.40
CA GLU A 80 -6.09 -20.55 -1.00
C GLU A 80 -5.69 -21.79 -0.21
N GLY A 81 -4.66 -22.51 -0.67
CA GLY A 81 -4.14 -23.69 0.02
C GLY A 81 -3.48 -23.35 1.36
N LEU A 82 -2.83 -22.18 1.46
CA LEU A 82 -2.26 -21.69 2.71
C LEU A 82 -3.35 -21.33 3.72
N MET A 83 -4.42 -20.64 3.30
CA MET A 83 -5.56 -20.32 4.17
C MET A 83 -6.21 -21.61 4.71
N LEU A 84 -6.41 -22.62 3.86
CA LEU A 84 -6.98 -23.90 4.28
C LEU A 84 -6.07 -24.65 5.28
N LYS A 85 -4.76 -24.66 5.03
CA LYS A 85 -3.77 -25.35 5.88
C LYS A 85 -3.59 -24.68 7.24
N TYR A 86 -3.75 -23.37 7.29
CA TYR A 86 -3.58 -22.55 8.50
C TYR A 86 -4.92 -22.07 9.06
N LYS A 87 -6.01 -22.82 8.83
CA LYS A 87 -7.33 -22.50 9.40
C LYS A 87 -7.24 -22.39 10.93
N GLY A 88 -7.69 -21.27 11.50
CA GLY A 88 -7.57 -20.91 12.92
C GLY A 88 -6.17 -20.47 13.38
N LYS A 89 -5.22 -20.28 12.45
CA LYS A 89 -3.84 -19.81 12.68
C LYS A 89 -3.42 -18.77 11.63
N GLU A 90 -4.39 -18.11 11.01
CA GLU A 90 -4.23 -17.13 9.94
C GLU A 90 -3.42 -15.92 10.42
N ASP A 91 -3.62 -15.48 11.67
CA ASP A 91 -2.84 -14.41 12.29
C ASP A 91 -1.33 -14.73 12.30
N LYS A 92 -0.97 -15.96 12.72
CA LYS A 92 0.43 -16.42 12.71
C LYS A 92 0.99 -16.51 11.30
N LEU A 93 0.18 -16.95 10.33
CA LEU A 93 0.56 -17.01 8.92
C LEU A 93 0.82 -15.59 8.37
N CYS A 94 -0.10 -14.65 8.63
CA CYS A 94 0.02 -13.27 8.20
C CYS A 94 1.26 -12.62 8.82
N ALA A 95 1.46 -12.74 10.13
CA ALA A 95 2.63 -12.21 10.83
C ALA A 95 3.95 -12.80 10.31
N ALA A 96 3.99 -14.10 9.99
CA ALA A 96 5.19 -14.74 9.43
C ALA A 96 5.51 -14.21 8.02
N ILE A 97 4.49 -14.03 7.19
CA ILE A 97 4.62 -13.49 5.84
C ILE A 97 5.04 -12.02 5.89
N GLU A 98 4.38 -11.23 6.74
CA GLU A 98 4.71 -9.82 6.97
C GLU A 98 6.16 -9.68 7.42
N ASN A 99 6.61 -10.41 8.45
CA ASN A 99 7.99 -10.36 8.93
C ASN A 99 9.02 -10.70 7.84
N LYS A 100 8.72 -11.69 6.99
CA LYS A 100 9.59 -12.07 5.88
C LYS A 100 9.75 -10.94 4.87
N TYR A 101 8.67 -10.26 4.51
CA TYR A 101 8.70 -9.18 3.52
C TYR A 101 9.10 -7.83 4.12
N LEU A 102 8.87 -7.61 5.41
CA LEU A 102 9.34 -6.47 6.20
C LEU A 102 10.86 -6.34 6.17
N GLY A 103 11.59 -7.44 6.35
CA GLY A 103 13.05 -7.44 6.24
C GLY A 103 13.52 -6.94 4.87
N GLN A 104 12.87 -7.42 3.80
CA GLN A 104 13.17 -6.98 2.43
C GLN A 104 12.81 -5.51 2.18
N VAL A 105 11.72 -5.02 2.79
CA VAL A 105 11.32 -3.62 2.69
C VAL A 105 12.35 -2.71 3.35
N ARG A 106 12.81 -3.07 4.55
CA ARG A 106 13.86 -2.32 5.26
C ARG A 106 15.13 -2.22 4.43
N GLU A 107 15.64 -3.34 3.93
CA GLU A 107 16.84 -3.37 3.07
C GLU A 107 16.68 -2.52 1.80
N LYS A 108 15.51 -2.55 1.15
CA LYS A 108 15.23 -1.71 -0.02
C LYS A 108 15.21 -0.23 0.33
N ILE A 109 14.58 0.15 1.43
CA ILE A 109 14.53 1.54 1.89
C ILE A 109 15.95 2.04 2.20
N GLU A 110 16.74 1.26 2.93
CA GLU A 110 18.14 1.57 3.22
C GLU A 110 18.96 1.72 1.93
N SER A 111 18.79 0.80 0.95
CA SER A 111 19.49 0.88 -0.33
C SER A 111 19.17 2.16 -1.11
N ILE A 112 17.90 2.61 -1.10
CA ILE A 112 17.49 3.86 -1.76
C ILE A 112 18.10 5.05 -1.04
N TYR A 113 18.00 5.11 0.30
CA TYR A 113 18.59 6.22 1.06
C TYR A 113 20.11 6.23 0.96
N GLN A 114 20.80 5.10 0.99
CA GLN A 114 22.25 5.06 0.82
C GLN A 114 22.70 5.65 -0.52
N LYS A 115 21.93 5.43 -1.60
CA LYS A 115 22.24 5.95 -2.94
C LYS A 115 21.91 7.43 -3.11
N HIS A 116 20.80 7.90 -2.55
CA HIS A 116 20.30 9.26 -2.79
C HIS A 116 20.52 10.25 -1.63
N ASN A 117 20.43 9.79 -0.37
CA ASN A 117 20.64 10.62 0.82
C ASN A 117 20.98 9.78 2.07
N PRO A 118 22.27 9.53 2.34
CA PRO A 118 22.70 8.68 3.46
C PRO A 118 22.40 9.29 4.84
N ALA A 119 22.13 10.60 4.93
CA ALA A 119 21.80 11.24 6.21
C ALA A 119 20.45 10.75 6.78
N LYS A 120 19.56 10.23 5.93
CA LYS A 120 18.26 9.69 6.34
C LYS A 120 18.28 8.23 6.78
N LEU A 121 19.43 7.54 6.71
CA LEU A 121 19.54 6.14 7.14
C LEU A 121 19.20 5.97 8.63
N ASN A 122 19.59 6.93 9.48
CA ASN A 122 19.29 6.89 10.91
C ASN A 122 17.79 7.05 11.22
N ASP A 123 17.01 7.61 10.30
CA ASP A 123 15.56 7.79 10.47
C ASP A 123 14.76 6.55 10.04
N VAL A 124 15.40 5.56 9.39
CA VAL A 124 14.71 4.39 8.81
C VAL A 124 13.96 3.60 9.88
N ASP A 125 14.58 3.32 11.03
CA ASP A 125 13.94 2.56 12.10
C ASP A 125 12.73 3.32 12.67
N ARG A 126 12.83 4.65 12.80
CA ARG A 126 11.72 5.52 13.24
C ARG A 126 10.59 5.57 12.22
N LEU A 127 10.92 5.60 10.93
CA LEU A 127 9.97 5.56 9.81
C LEU A 127 9.22 4.23 9.78
N LEU A 128 9.92 3.11 9.88
CA LEU A 128 9.31 1.78 9.91
C LEU A 128 8.36 1.63 11.10
N HIS A 129 8.76 2.12 12.28
CA HIS A 129 7.88 2.11 13.45
C HIS A 129 6.61 2.96 13.25
N LYS A 130 6.74 4.13 12.62
CA LYS A 130 5.59 5.02 12.34
C LYS A 130 4.64 4.44 11.29
N PHE A 131 5.16 3.70 10.33
CA PHE A 131 4.41 3.11 9.23
C PHE A 131 4.18 1.61 9.41
N LYS A 132 4.12 1.13 10.66
CA LYS A 132 3.88 -0.28 10.96
C LYS A 132 2.56 -0.75 10.32
N GLY A 133 2.59 -1.84 9.56
CA GLY A 133 1.47 -2.36 8.76
C GLY A 133 1.23 -1.63 7.43
N LYS A 134 2.03 -0.62 7.09
CA LYS A 134 1.97 0.16 5.83
C LYS A 134 3.36 0.36 5.21
N GLU A 135 4.31 -0.48 5.55
CA GLU A 135 5.72 -0.37 5.16
C GLU A 135 5.89 -0.53 3.65
N VAL A 136 5.06 -1.35 3.01
CA VAL A 136 5.03 -1.50 1.55
C VAL A 136 4.63 -0.20 0.86
N GLN A 137 3.63 0.52 1.41
CA GLN A 137 3.21 1.82 0.89
C GLN A 137 4.29 2.88 1.12
N LEU A 138 5.00 2.81 2.25
CA LEU A 138 6.14 3.67 2.53
C LEU A 138 7.25 3.48 1.50
N LEU A 139 7.63 2.23 1.21
CA LEU A 139 8.63 1.92 0.19
C LEU A 139 8.21 2.47 -1.18
N GLU A 140 6.97 2.26 -1.61
CA GLU A 140 6.47 2.79 -2.88
C GLU A 140 6.53 4.32 -2.93
N ALA A 141 6.13 5.00 -1.85
CA ALA A 141 6.20 6.44 -1.76
C ALA A 141 7.65 6.94 -1.86
N ILE A 142 8.60 6.26 -1.22
CA ILE A 142 10.03 6.55 -1.28
C ILE A 142 10.56 6.31 -2.70
N GLU A 143 10.32 5.14 -3.29
CA GLU A 143 10.69 4.80 -4.67
C GLU A 143 10.18 5.86 -5.65
N LYS A 144 8.90 6.25 -5.55
CA LYS A 144 8.29 7.25 -6.42
C LYS A 144 8.88 8.64 -6.23
N ARG A 145 9.18 9.05 -4.99
CA ARG A 145 9.81 10.34 -4.68
C ARG A 145 11.20 10.41 -5.28
N TYR A 146 12.03 9.40 -5.05
CA TYR A 146 13.41 9.37 -5.55
C TYR A 146 13.49 9.13 -7.05
N ALA A 147 12.59 8.35 -7.64
CA ALA A 147 12.47 8.24 -9.10
C ALA A 147 12.12 9.59 -9.74
N LYS A 148 11.20 10.36 -9.15
CA LYS A 148 10.87 11.71 -9.61
C LYS A 148 12.04 12.68 -9.45
N MET A 149 12.76 12.61 -8.33
CA MET A 149 13.94 13.44 -8.09
C MET A 149 15.08 13.13 -9.08
N ALA A 150 15.35 11.85 -9.36
CA ALA A 150 16.34 11.45 -10.36
C ALA A 150 16.01 11.97 -11.77
N ILE A 151 14.72 12.17 -12.09
CA ILE A 151 14.27 12.77 -13.35
C ILE A 151 14.44 14.30 -13.34
N SER A 152 14.30 14.97 -12.19
CA SER A 152 14.53 16.42 -12.06
C SER A 152 16.01 16.78 -11.96
N GLU A 153 16.83 15.96 -11.30
CA GLU A 153 18.29 16.15 -11.18
C GLU A 153 19.00 16.00 -12.53
N LYS A 154 18.44 15.25 -13.50
CA LYS A 154 18.91 15.26 -14.89
C LYS A 154 18.76 16.61 -15.62
N LYS A 155 18.07 17.60 -15.04
CA LYS A 155 18.04 18.97 -15.58
C LYS A 155 18.92 19.96 -14.82
N GLU A 156 19.38 19.62 -13.62
CA GLU A 156 20.31 20.45 -12.86
C GLU A 156 21.13 19.54 -11.94
N GLU A 157 22.34 19.18 -12.39
CA GLU A 157 23.43 18.99 -11.43
C GLU A 157 24.74 19.50 -12.02
N PRO A 158 25.40 20.48 -11.36
CA PRO A 158 26.80 20.75 -11.55
C PRO A 158 27.61 19.64 -10.85
N GLU A 159 28.33 18.86 -11.66
CA GLU A 159 29.26 17.84 -11.19
C GLU A 159 30.35 18.44 -10.30
N LYS A 160 30.55 17.85 -9.12
CA LYS A 160 31.89 17.79 -8.50
C LYS A 160 32.09 16.42 -7.84
N LYS A 161 32.98 15.60 -8.44
CA LYS A 161 34.31 15.31 -7.87
C LYS A 161 35.15 14.35 -8.76
N LYS A 162 36.11 14.98 -9.46
CA LYS A 162 37.53 14.61 -9.67
C LYS A 162 37.91 13.17 -10.08
N LYS A 163 38.49 13.08 -11.29
CA LYS A 163 39.73 12.31 -11.53
C LYS A 163 40.60 13.02 -12.59
N LYS A 164 41.90 13.13 -12.32
CA LYS A 164 42.93 13.78 -13.16
C LYS A 164 43.25 12.93 -14.39
N THR A 165 43.46 13.58 -15.55
CA THR A 165 44.56 13.31 -16.51
C THR A 165 44.71 14.49 -17.48
N GLU A 166 45.89 15.10 -17.42
CA GLU A 166 46.74 15.64 -18.50
C GLU A 166 46.26 16.77 -19.43
N LYS A 167 47.20 17.71 -19.64
CA LYS A 167 47.08 19.08 -20.15
C LYS A 167 46.69 19.13 -21.63
N GLU A 168 45.68 19.93 -21.97
CA GLU A 168 45.65 20.93 -23.05
C GLU A 168 44.31 21.71 -23.00
N SER A 169 44.37 23.03 -23.10
CA SER A 169 43.33 24.05 -22.79
C SER A 169 43.01 24.26 -21.30
N GLU A 170 43.91 24.95 -20.58
CA GLU A 170 43.78 25.26 -19.15
C GLU A 170 42.60 26.22 -18.81
N PHE A 171 41.90 26.72 -19.81
CA PHE A 171 40.68 27.51 -19.63
C PHE A 171 39.49 26.78 -20.21
N GLU A 172 38.59 26.34 -19.31
CA GLU A 172 37.34 25.67 -19.66
C GLU A 172 36.53 26.52 -20.67
N TYR A 173 36.19 25.92 -21.81
CA TYR A 173 35.31 26.52 -22.82
C TYR A 173 33.93 26.75 -22.21
N ILE A 174 33.47 28.01 -22.22
CA ILE A 174 32.18 28.43 -21.65
C ILE A 174 31.21 28.62 -22.81
N LYS A 175 30.12 27.84 -22.82
CA LYS A 175 29.11 27.93 -23.89
C LYS A 175 28.60 29.38 -24.05
N PRO A 176 28.43 29.90 -25.29
CA PRO A 176 28.01 31.29 -25.53
C PRO A 176 26.68 31.68 -24.86
N LEU A 177 25.74 30.75 -24.78
CA LEU A 177 24.46 30.96 -24.08
C LEU A 177 24.63 31.22 -22.58
N LEU A 178 25.65 30.60 -21.97
CA LEU A 178 25.98 30.79 -20.56
C LEU A 178 26.65 32.14 -20.36
N ILE A 179 27.60 32.53 -21.22
CA ILE A 179 28.25 33.86 -21.22
C ILE A 179 27.22 34.98 -21.24
N LYS A 180 26.19 34.87 -22.09
CA LYS A 180 25.10 35.86 -22.18
C LYS A 180 24.31 36.00 -20.87
N ARG A 181 24.19 34.92 -20.08
CA ARG A 181 23.46 34.88 -18.80
C ARG A 181 24.34 35.22 -17.60
N MET A 182 25.66 35.18 -17.71
CA MET A 182 26.59 35.48 -16.61
C MET A 182 26.40 36.91 -16.10
N LYS A 183 26.64 37.12 -14.80
CA LYS A 183 26.62 38.44 -14.17
C LYS A 183 27.94 39.18 -14.46
N PRO A 184 27.96 40.52 -14.48
CA PRO A 184 29.17 41.29 -14.81
C PRO A 184 30.40 40.94 -13.98
N HIS A 185 30.27 40.68 -12.68
CA HIS A 185 31.42 40.28 -11.84
C HIS A 185 32.01 38.94 -12.29
N VAL A 186 31.17 37.95 -12.59
CA VAL A 186 31.62 36.63 -13.07
C VAL A 186 32.34 36.73 -14.42
N LEU A 187 31.88 37.62 -15.31
CA LEU A 187 32.57 37.90 -16.57
C LEU A 187 33.94 38.55 -16.34
N LYS A 188 34.05 39.47 -15.37
CA LYS A 188 35.33 40.09 -15.00
C LYS A 188 36.29 39.06 -14.41
N ASP A 189 35.82 38.17 -13.55
CA ASP A 189 36.64 37.10 -12.97
C ASP A 189 37.15 36.16 -14.06
N ALA A 190 36.26 35.72 -14.96
CA ALA A 190 36.62 34.86 -16.09
C ALA A 190 37.63 35.51 -17.05
N LEU A 191 37.52 36.82 -17.29
CA LEU A 191 38.49 37.57 -18.08
C LEU A 191 39.82 37.75 -17.34
N LYS A 192 39.78 38.03 -16.03
CA LYS A 192 40.98 38.21 -15.19
C LYS A 192 41.81 36.94 -15.09
N ASP A 193 41.16 35.79 -14.94
CA ASP A 193 41.81 34.48 -14.91
C ASP A 193 42.56 34.22 -16.23
N ARG A 194 42.02 34.72 -17.35
CA ARG A 194 42.58 34.62 -18.70
C ARG A 194 43.54 35.76 -19.06
N GLY A 195 43.86 36.65 -18.10
CA GLY A 195 44.74 37.81 -18.33
C GLY A 195 44.15 38.90 -19.24
N LEU A 196 42.84 38.89 -19.50
CA LEU A 196 42.14 39.86 -20.35
C LEU A 196 41.67 41.08 -19.54
N SER A 197 41.55 42.22 -20.23
CA SER A 197 41.03 43.46 -19.62
C SER A 197 39.59 43.33 -19.14
N THR A 198 39.31 43.81 -17.92
CA THR A 198 37.98 43.80 -17.28
C THR A 198 37.23 45.13 -17.41
N GLN A 199 37.70 46.03 -18.28
CA GLN A 199 37.09 47.35 -18.53
C GLN A 199 35.92 47.25 -19.53
N GLY A 200 34.93 48.13 -19.35
CA GLY A 200 33.77 48.27 -20.24
C GLY A 200 32.44 47.81 -19.64
N THR A 201 31.41 47.82 -20.48
CA THR A 201 30.05 47.37 -20.17
C THR A 201 29.97 45.84 -20.18
N LYS A 202 28.87 45.29 -19.67
CA LYS A 202 28.64 43.84 -19.65
C LYS A 202 28.78 43.21 -21.05
N LYS A 203 28.34 43.92 -22.09
CA LYS A 203 28.44 43.46 -23.48
C LYS A 203 29.90 43.38 -23.93
N ASP A 204 30.70 44.41 -23.63
CA ASP A 204 32.13 44.42 -23.95
C ASP A 204 32.90 43.27 -23.27
N LEU A 205 32.50 42.90 -22.05
CA LEU A 205 33.08 41.76 -21.34
C LEU A 205 32.68 40.42 -21.97
N MET A 206 31.43 40.28 -22.42
CA MET A 206 30.97 39.07 -23.12
C MET A 206 31.65 38.90 -24.47
N ASP A 207 31.65 39.95 -25.30
CA ASP A 207 32.20 39.90 -26.65
C ASP A 207 33.71 39.60 -26.60
N ARG A 208 34.43 40.16 -25.61
CA ARG A 208 35.84 39.86 -25.36
C ARG A 208 36.09 38.42 -24.93
N LEU A 209 35.22 37.87 -24.08
CA LEU A 209 35.35 36.48 -23.63
C LEU A 209 35.04 35.49 -24.76
N ILE A 210 34.06 35.82 -25.62
CA ILE A 210 33.69 35.02 -26.80
C ILE A 210 34.81 35.07 -27.83
N ALA A 211 35.29 36.26 -28.20
CA ALA A 211 36.37 36.42 -29.18
C ALA A 211 37.63 35.68 -28.74
N TRP A 212 37.99 35.76 -27.46
CA TRP A 212 39.13 35.02 -26.92
C TRP A 212 38.94 33.51 -27.01
N GLN A 213 37.72 33.00 -26.79
CA GLN A 213 37.42 31.57 -26.93
C GLN A 213 37.42 31.10 -28.38
N GLU A 214 37.03 31.92 -29.35
CA GLU A 214 37.13 31.58 -30.78
C GLU A 214 38.58 31.51 -31.26
N GLU A 215 39.50 32.23 -30.62
CA GLU A 215 40.92 32.24 -30.96
C GLU A 215 41.76 31.20 -30.20
N ASN A 216 41.30 30.71 -29.05
CA ASN A 216 42.09 29.88 -28.11
C ASN A 216 41.46 28.53 -27.72
N CYS A 217 40.28 28.16 -28.25
CA CYS A 217 39.65 26.84 -28.14
C CYS A 217 39.37 26.25 -29.52
#